data_AF-A0A353ZW84-F1
#
_entry.id   AF-A0A353ZW84-F1
#
_cell.length_a   1.000
_cell.length_b   1.000
_cell.length_c   1.000
_cell.angle_alpha   90.00
_cell.angle_beta   90.00
_cell.angle_gamma   90.00
#
_symmetry.space_group_name_H-M   'P 1'
#
loop_
_entity.id
_entity.type
_entity.pdbx_description
1 polymer ?
#
loop_
_entity_poly.entity_id
_entity_poly.type
_entity_poly.pdbx_seq_one_letter_code
_entity_poly.pdbx_strand_id
1 'polypeptide(L)' 'MRIVLGVGGGIAAYKVASLLRLFTEAGHNVTVIPTEAATRFVGVATWEALSG' A
#
# COMPACT_ATOMS: atom_id res chain seq x y z
N MET A 1 3.86 11.72 -10.06
CA MET A 1 4.95 10.76 -10.36
C MET A 1 4.35 9.37 -10.49
N ARG A 2 5.06 8.40 -11.08
CA ARG A 2 4.68 6.98 -10.99
C ARG A 2 5.51 6.33 -9.90
N ILE A 3 4.86 5.68 -8.95
CA ILE A 3 5.49 5.10 -7.75
C ILE A 3 5.11 3.63 -7.68
N VAL A 4 6.10 2.77 -7.46
CA VAL A 4 5.87 1.37 -7.08
C VAL A 4 6.15 1.24 -5.59
N LEU A 5 5.15 0.82 -4.83
CA LEU A 5 5.22 0.68 -3.38
C LEU A 5 5.22 -0.80 -2.98
N GLY A 6 6.42 -1.35 -2.75
CA GLY A 6 6.58 -2.71 -2.25
C GLY A 6 6.37 -2.81 -0.73
N VAL A 7 5.60 -3.80 -0.27
CA VAL A 7 5.26 -3.96 1.16
C VAL A 7 5.64 -5.33 1.70
N GLY A 8 6.60 -5.37 2.62
CA GLY A 8 7.03 -6.59 3.32
C GLY A 8 6.15 -6.94 4.54
N GLY A 9 6.30 -8.15 5.06
CA GLY A 9 5.61 -8.63 6.25
C GLY A 9 6.27 -8.15 7.54
N GLY A 10 5.73 -7.09 8.15
CA GLY A 10 6.18 -6.59 9.44
C GLY A 10 5.21 -5.55 10.00
N ILE A 11 5.42 -5.14 11.25
CA ILE A 11 4.49 -4.25 11.97
C ILE A 11 4.26 -2.91 11.24
N ALA A 12 5.22 -2.46 10.43
CA ALA A 12 5.10 -1.25 9.63
C ALA A 12 3.98 -1.34 8.59
N ALA A 13 3.57 -2.54 8.14
CA ALA A 13 2.53 -2.73 7.12
C ALA A 13 1.21 -2.01 7.45
N TYR A 14 0.83 -1.93 8.73
CA TYR A 14 -0.36 -1.18 9.18
C TYR A 14 -0.30 0.32 8.82
N LYS A 15 0.89 0.91 8.81
CA LYS A 15 1.09 2.33 8.50
C LYS A 15 1.25 2.58 7.01
N VAL A 16 1.60 1.55 6.23
CA VAL A 16 1.82 1.69 4.79
C VAL A 16 0.52 2.03 4.06
N ALA A 17 -0.64 1.55 4.53
CA ALA A 17 -1.94 1.97 3.99
C ALA A 17 -2.14 3.50 4.06
N SER A 18 -1.73 4.14 5.17
CA SER A 18 -1.78 5.59 5.29
C SER A 18 -0.81 6.29 4.35
N LEU A 19 0.39 5.75 4.15
CA LEU A 19 1.37 6.28 3.20
C LEU A 19 0.86 6.21 1.76
N LEU A 20 0.27 5.06 1.37
CA LEU A 20 -0.35 4.88 0.06
C LEU A 20 -1.43 5.95 -0.19
N ARG A 21 -2.33 6.15 0.77
CA ARG A 21 -3.37 7.20 0.69
C ARG A 21 -2.76 8.59 0.46
N LEU A 22 -1.72 8.94 1.21
CA LEU A 22 -1.07 10.24 1.08
C LEU A 22 -0.43 10.45 -0.30
N PHE A 23 0.20 9.42 -0.88
CA PHE A 23 0.75 9.53 -2.23
C PHE A 23 -0.35 9.66 -3.29
N THR A 24 -1.45 8.91 -3.16
CA THR A 24 -2.60 9.02 -4.06
C THR A 24 -3.23 10.42 -3.97
N GLU A 25 -3.42 10.95 -2.76
CA GLU A 25 -3.95 12.32 -2.53
C GLU A 25 -3.02 13.42 -3.05
N ALA A 26 -1.71 13.18 -3.04
CA ALA A 26 -0.73 14.06 -3.67
C ALA A 26 -0.74 13.99 -5.21
N GLY A 27 -1.66 13.25 -5.82
CA GLY A 27 -1.81 13.12 -7.28
C GLY A 27 -0.74 12.24 -7.92
N HIS A 28 -0.13 11.33 -7.16
CA HIS A 28 0.77 10.33 -7.73
C HIS A 28 -0.02 9.09 -8.20
N ASN A 29 0.44 8.48 -9.28
CA ASN A 29 -0.06 7.17 -9.71
C ASN A 29 0.78 6.11 -8.99
N VAL A 30 0.13 5.31 -8.13
CA VAL A 30 0.82 4.42 -7.19
C VAL A 30 0.36 2.99 -7.41
N THR A 31 1.29 2.12 -7.77
CA THR A 31 1.07 0.68 -7.83
C THR A 31 1.62 0.04 -6.56
N VAL A 32 0.75 -0.54 -5.73
CA VAL A 32 1.15 -1.24 -4.52
C VAL A 32 1.38 -2.73 -4.80
N ILE A 33 2.46 -3.29 -4.26
CA ILE A 33 2.82 -4.70 -4.40
C ILE A 33 3.11 -5.28 -3.00
N PRO A 34 2.08 -5.75 -2.27
CA PRO A 34 2.28 -6.41 -0.99
C PRO A 34 2.77 -7.84 -1.16
N THR A 35 3.65 -8.28 -0.26
CA THR A 35 3.99 -9.70 -0.08
C THR A 35 2.82 -10.45 0.54
N GLU A 36 2.78 -11.77 0.40
CA GLU A 36 1.78 -12.63 1.09
C GLU A 36 1.84 -12.46 2.62
N ALA A 37 3.02 -12.22 3.18
CA ALA A 37 3.14 -11.95 4.61
C ALA A 37 2.50 -10.61 4.99
N ALA A 38 2.59 -9.58 4.14
CA ALA A 38 1.97 -8.27 4.37
C ALA A 38 0.42 -8.35 4.34
N THR A 39 -0.15 -9.22 3.50
CA THR A 39 -1.61 -9.38 3.41
C THR A 39 -2.24 -9.98 4.67
N ARG A 40 -1.43 -10.63 5.52
CA ARG A 40 -1.85 -11.11 6.85
C ARG A 40 -1.98 -9.99 7.89
N PHE A 41 -1.30 -8.85 7.68
CA PHE A 41 -1.42 -7.68 8.55
C PHE A 41 -2.54 -6.74 8.07
N VAL A 42 -2.57 -6.46 6.77
CA VAL A 42 -3.57 -5.60 6.14
C VAL A 42 -4.19 -6.35 4.97
N GLY A 43 -5.51 -6.53 4.99
CA GLY A 43 -6.22 -7.34 4.01
C GLY A 43 -6.14 -6.79 2.59
N VAL A 44 -6.29 -7.70 1.61
CA VAL A 44 -6.21 -7.41 0.17
C VAL A 44 -7.15 -6.28 -0.25
N ALA A 45 -8.38 -6.28 0.27
CA ALA A 45 -9.40 -5.27 -0.04
C ALA A 45 -8.94 -3.82 0.30
N THR A 46 -8.12 -3.64 1.34
CA THR A 46 -7.59 -2.31 1.68
C THR A 46 -6.58 -1.83 0.65
N TRP A 47 -5.73 -2.74 0.14
CA TRP A 47 -4.77 -2.39 -0.90
C TRP A 47 -5.48 -2.02 -2.19
N GLU A 48 -6.48 -2.81 -2.60
CA GLU A 48 -7.30 -2.56 -3.80
C GLU A 48 -8.05 -1.23 -3.72
N ALA A 49 -8.65 -0.92 -2.57
CA ALA A 49 -9.42 0.31 -2.37
C ALA A 49 -8.56 1.59 -2.36
N LEU A 50 -7.29 1.49 -1.95
CA LEU A 50 -6.37 2.62 -1.84
C LEU A 50 -5.44 2.76 -3.06
N SER A 51 -5.36 1.71 -3.88
CA SER A 51 -4.62 1.71 -5.14
C SER A 51 -5.48 2.20 -6.30
N GLY A 52 -4.87 2.96 -7.20
CA GLY A 52 -5.46 3.46 -8.44
C GLY A 52 -4.41 3.63 -9.53
#